data_AF-A0A2W4WCP4-F1
#
_entry.id   AF-A0A2W4WCP4-F1
#
_cell.length_a   1.000
_cell.length_b   1.000
_cell.length_c   1.000
_cell.angle_alpha   90.00
_cell.angle_beta   90.00
_cell.angle_gamma   90.00
#
_symmetry.space_group_name_H-M   'P 1'
#
loop_
_entity.id
_entity.type
_entity.pdbx_description
1 polymer ?
#
loop_
_entity_poly.entity_id
_entity_poly.type
_entity_poly.pdbx_seq_one_letter_code
_entity_poly.pdbx_strand_id
1 'polypeptide(L)'
;MSASNPASQLAYDLSLDGATRTAVLQAVVHQLDDYAFADVALKLQQDIQRRLEGQGYQTINSGVQLAETLTAQLQALSADQQIKVYFSPAVLPHLAPQAEIPPAELAQQRRLSELRNFDFNQVSRLRGNIGYLELFSFEPPEFAGETAAAAMQFLAHTSALIIDLRHNRGGSASMVALLTSYLLPAYPALHLTNLCWPKADRTQQSWTLPYVNGPRYLDKPVYVLIGPETFSAAEEFAYNLQALRRAVIVG
;
A
#
# COMPACT_ATOMS: atom_id res chain seq x y z
N MET A 1 6.53 7.00 -12.96
CA MET A 1 6.00 5.64 -13.25
C MET A 1 5.45 5.67 -14.66
N SER A 2 6.06 4.92 -15.57
CA SER A 2 5.65 4.87 -16.98
C SER A 2 4.22 4.35 -17.06
N ALA A 3 3.31 5.16 -17.60
CA ALA A 3 2.00 4.68 -18.03
C ALA A 3 2.25 3.63 -19.12
N SER A 4 2.16 2.36 -18.76
CA SER A 4 2.29 1.25 -19.69
C SER A 4 1.15 1.34 -20.70
N ASN A 5 1.53 1.70 -21.92
CA ASN A 5 0.69 1.74 -23.10
C ASN A 5 0.07 0.34 -23.31
N PRO A 6 -1.26 0.17 -23.36
CA PRO A 6 -1.90 -1.14 -23.55
C PRO A 6 -1.46 -1.81 -24.87
N ALA A 7 -0.97 -1.04 -25.84
CA ALA A 7 -0.42 -1.57 -27.09
C ALA A 7 0.93 -2.32 -26.93
N SER A 8 1.65 -2.16 -25.81
CA SER A 8 2.95 -2.82 -25.58
C SER A 8 2.86 -4.20 -24.91
N GLN A 9 1.70 -4.62 -24.40
CA GLN A 9 1.52 -5.94 -23.77
C GLN A 9 1.36 -7.08 -24.80
N LEU A 10 0.95 -6.77 -26.04
CA LEU A 10 0.74 -7.77 -27.09
C LEU A 10 2.04 -8.32 -27.70
N ALA A 11 3.20 -7.68 -27.46
CA ALA A 11 4.47 -8.12 -28.04
C ALA A 11 5.16 -9.27 -27.27
N TYR A 12 4.63 -9.64 -26.09
CA TYR A 12 5.27 -10.61 -25.19
C TYR A 12 4.29 -11.61 -24.58
N ASP A 13 3.18 -11.93 -25.25
CA ASP A 13 2.25 -12.96 -24.76
C ASP A 13 2.82 -14.37 -24.97
N LEU A 14 2.46 -15.30 -24.09
CA LEU A 14 2.86 -16.70 -24.17
C LEU A 14 1.65 -17.57 -24.49
N SER A 15 1.79 -18.41 -25.52
CA SER A 15 0.78 -19.42 -25.83
C SER A 15 0.78 -20.50 -24.76
N LEU A 16 -0.37 -20.75 -24.14
CA LEU A 16 -0.56 -21.78 -23.12
C LEU A 16 -1.13 -23.05 -23.75
N ASP A 17 -0.46 -24.17 -23.53
CA ASP A 17 -1.06 -25.48 -23.76
C ASP A 17 -1.96 -25.90 -22.57
N GLY A 18 -2.73 -26.98 -22.75
CA GLY A 18 -3.66 -27.45 -21.73
C GLY A 18 -2.98 -27.88 -20.42
N ALA A 19 -1.77 -28.43 -20.50
CA ALA A 19 -1.01 -28.88 -19.34
C ALA A 19 -0.51 -27.68 -18.51
N THR A 20 0.10 -26.70 -19.17
CA THR A 20 0.61 -25.46 -18.56
C THR A 20 -0.53 -24.67 -17.92
N ARG A 21 -1.65 -24.50 -18.64
CA ARG A 21 -2.83 -23.82 -18.09
C ARG A 21 -3.36 -24.50 -16.83
N THR A 22 -3.44 -25.83 -16.83
CA THR A 22 -3.87 -26.60 -15.66
C THR A 22 -2.92 -26.43 -14.48
N ALA A 23 -1.60 -26.50 -14.74
CA ALA A 23 -0.58 -26.30 -13.71
C ALA A 23 -0.64 -24.90 -13.09
N VAL A 24 -0.84 -23.86 -13.91
CA VAL A 24 -0.99 -22.47 -13.44
C VAL A 24 -2.25 -22.33 -12.57
N LEU A 25 -3.39 -22.87 -13.01
CA LEU A 25 -4.64 -22.82 -12.24
C LEU A 25 -4.50 -23.52 -10.88
N GLN A 26 -3.84 -24.68 -10.84
CA GLN A 26 -3.54 -25.39 -9.60
C GLN A 26 -2.59 -24.60 -8.68
N ALA A 27 -1.58 -23.95 -9.24
CA ALA A 27 -0.67 -23.08 -8.49
C ALA A 27 -1.41 -21.87 -7.89
N VAL A 28 -2.34 -21.25 -8.64
CA VAL A 28 -3.19 -20.17 -8.14
C VAL A 28 -4.09 -20.65 -7.01
N VAL A 29 -4.71 -21.83 -7.14
CA VAL A 29 -5.52 -22.45 -6.08
C VAL A 29 -4.70 -22.63 -4.79
N HIS A 30 -3.48 -23.15 -4.88
CA HIS A 30 -2.61 -23.30 -3.73
C HIS A 30 -2.15 -21.93 -3.17
N GLN A 31 -1.87 -20.95 -4.02
CA GLN A 31 -1.47 -19.61 -3.58
C GLN A 31 -2.59 -18.88 -2.80
N LEU A 32 -3.85 -19.22 -3.05
CA LEU A 32 -4.98 -18.68 -2.29
C LEU A 32 -5.00 -19.14 -0.82
N ASP A 33 -4.24 -20.17 -0.43
CA ASP A 33 -4.07 -20.53 0.98
C ASP A 33 -3.41 -19.40 1.80
N ASP A 34 -2.69 -18.49 1.14
CA ASP A 34 -2.07 -17.33 1.75
C ASP A 34 -3.01 -16.11 1.81
N TYR A 35 -4.23 -16.22 1.26
CA TYR A 35 -5.19 -15.12 1.23
C TYR A 35 -5.74 -14.82 2.63
N ALA A 36 -5.86 -13.53 2.96
CA ALA A 36 -6.13 -13.08 4.33
C ALA A 36 -7.49 -13.56 4.90
N PHE A 37 -8.46 -13.85 4.03
CA PHE A 37 -9.81 -14.27 4.42
C PHE A 37 -10.05 -15.74 4.04
N ALA A 38 -9.89 -16.66 5.01
CA ALA A 38 -9.93 -18.10 4.77
C ALA A 38 -11.24 -18.59 4.12
N ASP A 39 -12.40 -18.09 4.56
CA ASP A 39 -13.70 -18.47 3.99
C ASP A 39 -13.83 -18.03 2.52
N VAL A 40 -13.29 -16.85 2.20
CA VAL A 40 -13.27 -16.34 0.83
C VAL A 40 -12.27 -17.13 0.00
N ALA A 41 -11.08 -17.45 0.53
CA ALA A 41 -10.09 -18.29 -0.13
C ALA A 41 -10.70 -19.63 -0.56
N LEU A 42 -11.38 -20.32 0.37
CA LEU A 42 -12.04 -21.60 0.09
C LEU A 42 -13.07 -21.48 -1.05
N LYS A 43 -13.89 -20.42 -1.03
CA LYS A 43 -14.87 -20.15 -2.09
C LYS A 43 -14.20 -19.95 -3.45
N LEU A 44 -13.10 -19.18 -3.50
CA LEU A 44 -12.34 -18.92 -4.72
C LEU A 44 -11.69 -20.19 -5.28
N GLN A 45 -11.07 -20.99 -4.41
CA GLN A 45 -10.45 -22.27 -4.76
C GLN A 45 -11.47 -23.24 -5.38
N GLN A 46 -12.63 -23.39 -4.74
CA GLN A 46 -13.71 -24.26 -5.24
C GLN A 46 -14.25 -23.80 -6.59
N ASP A 47 -14.37 -22.49 -6.83
CA ASP A 47 -14.83 -21.97 -8.12
C ASP A 47 -13.84 -22.26 -9.25
N ILE A 48 -12.54 -22.06 -9.02
CA ILE A 48 -11.49 -22.38 -9.99
C ILE A 48 -11.49 -23.87 -10.30
N GLN A 49 -11.53 -24.74 -9.27
CA GLN A 49 -11.55 -26.19 -9.45
C GLN A 49 -12.78 -26.65 -10.25
N ARG A 50 -13.98 -26.16 -9.91
CA ARG A 50 -15.21 -26.51 -10.61
C ARG A 50 -15.17 -26.11 -12.10
N ARG A 51 -14.66 -24.91 -12.41
CA ARG A 51 -14.53 -24.44 -13.80
C ARG A 51 -13.47 -25.22 -14.57
N LEU A 52 -12.40 -25.64 -13.91
CA LEU A 52 -11.37 -26.48 -14.50
C LEU A 52 -11.92 -27.86 -14.88
N GLU A 53 -12.65 -28.51 -13.98
CA GLU A 53 -13.34 -29.79 -14.24
C GLU A 53 -14.39 -29.67 -15.35
N GLY A 54 -15.14 -28.56 -15.36
CA GLY A 54 -16.12 -28.21 -16.39
C GLY A 54 -15.53 -27.70 -17.70
N GLN A 55 -14.21 -27.80 -17.91
CA GLN A 55 -13.54 -27.38 -19.14
C GLN A 55 -13.65 -25.87 -19.46
N GLY A 56 -14.02 -25.03 -18.48
CA GLY A 56 -14.32 -23.61 -18.65
C GLY A 56 -13.14 -22.73 -19.03
N TYR A 57 -11.91 -23.24 -18.95
CA TYR A 57 -10.69 -22.53 -19.35
C TYR A 57 -10.12 -23.03 -20.69
N GLN A 58 -10.73 -24.01 -21.36
CA GLN A 58 -10.11 -24.69 -22.51
C GLN A 58 -9.80 -23.78 -23.70
N THR A 59 -10.58 -22.72 -23.89
CA THR A 59 -10.42 -21.77 -25.00
C THR A 59 -9.39 -20.68 -24.71
N ILE A 60 -8.87 -20.59 -23.48
CA ILE A 60 -7.91 -19.56 -23.08
C ILE A 60 -6.50 -20.07 -23.33
N ASN A 61 -5.91 -19.63 -24.43
CA ASN A 61 -4.56 -20.04 -24.85
C ASN A 61 -3.52 -18.92 -24.70
N SER A 62 -3.90 -17.79 -24.10
CA SER A 62 -3.04 -16.62 -23.87
C SER A 62 -2.73 -16.46 -22.38
N GLY A 63 -1.47 -16.19 -22.05
CA GLY A 63 -1.04 -15.90 -20.68
C GLY A 63 -1.67 -14.62 -20.15
N VAL A 64 -1.71 -13.58 -20.98
CA VAL A 64 -2.37 -12.31 -20.66
C VAL A 64 -3.87 -12.53 -20.41
N GLN A 65 -4.56 -13.21 -21.33
CA GLN A 65 -5.99 -13.48 -21.22
C GLN A 65 -6.34 -14.31 -19.97
N LEU A 66 -5.50 -15.29 -19.61
CA LEU A 66 -5.70 -16.09 -18.41
C LEU A 66 -5.60 -15.24 -17.14
N ALA A 67 -4.58 -14.38 -17.07
CA ALA A 67 -4.38 -13.48 -15.93
C ALA A 67 -5.53 -12.47 -15.76
N GLU A 68 -6.00 -11.86 -16.85
CA GLU A 68 -7.16 -10.96 -16.86
C GLU A 68 -8.44 -11.68 -16.43
N THR A 69 -8.68 -12.87 -16.99
CA THR A 69 -9.87 -13.69 -16.66
C THR A 69 -9.88 -14.06 -15.18
N LEU A 70 -8.75 -14.54 -14.66
CA LEU A 70 -8.63 -14.88 -13.24
C LEU A 70 -8.80 -13.65 -12.36
N THR A 71 -8.19 -12.51 -12.70
CA THR A 71 -8.35 -11.28 -11.94
C THR A 71 -9.82 -10.89 -11.83
N ALA A 72 -10.53 -10.80 -12.96
CA ALA A 72 -11.95 -10.45 -12.98
C ALA A 72 -12.81 -11.46 -12.19
N GLN A 73 -12.55 -12.76 -12.35
CA GLN A 73 -13.24 -13.82 -11.62
C GLN A 73 -13.03 -13.71 -10.11
N LEU A 74 -11.78 -13.55 -9.67
CA LEU A 74 -11.41 -13.47 -8.25
C LEU A 74 -12.08 -12.25 -7.61
N GLN A 75 -11.94 -11.07 -8.22
CA GLN A 75 -12.51 -9.82 -7.73
C GLN A 75 -14.04 -9.86 -7.64
N ALA A 76 -14.71 -10.46 -8.63
CA ALA A 76 -16.17 -10.60 -8.62
C ALA A 76 -16.68 -11.49 -7.48
N LEU A 77 -15.91 -12.53 -7.10
CA LEU A 77 -16.30 -13.49 -6.07
C LEU A 77 -15.91 -13.08 -4.65
N SER A 78 -14.80 -12.34 -4.50
CA SER A 78 -14.28 -11.85 -3.22
C SER A 78 -14.82 -10.48 -2.84
N ALA A 79 -15.26 -9.67 -3.81
CA ALA A 79 -15.47 -8.22 -3.68
C ALA A 79 -14.21 -7.45 -3.26
N ASP A 80 -13.04 -8.08 -3.33
CA ASP A 80 -11.74 -7.49 -3.07
C ASP A 80 -11.15 -7.02 -4.40
N GLN A 81 -10.96 -5.71 -4.56
CA GLN A 81 -10.37 -5.13 -5.79
C GLN A 81 -8.84 -5.16 -5.78
N GLN A 82 -8.22 -5.53 -4.66
CA GLN A 82 -6.77 -5.60 -4.49
C GLN A 82 -6.19 -6.94 -4.96
N ILE A 83 -7.00 -8.01 -5.00
CA ILE A 83 -6.55 -9.29 -5.57
C ILE A 83 -6.40 -9.16 -7.09
N LYS A 84 -5.19 -9.45 -7.58
CA LYS A 84 -4.84 -9.38 -9.01
C LYS A 84 -3.88 -10.49 -9.38
N VAL A 85 -4.04 -11.03 -10.57
CA VAL A 85 -3.12 -11.98 -11.21
C VAL A 85 -2.43 -11.23 -12.35
N TYR A 86 -1.10 -11.19 -12.32
CA TYR A 86 -0.31 -10.57 -13.37
C TYR A 86 0.43 -11.63 -14.18
N PHE A 87 0.39 -11.49 -15.50
CA PHE A 87 1.25 -12.23 -16.39
C PHE A 87 2.60 -11.52 -16.51
N SER A 88 3.69 -12.29 -16.42
CA SER A 88 5.05 -11.82 -16.71
C SER A 88 5.68 -12.70 -17.78
N PRO A 89 6.19 -12.13 -18.89
CA PRO A 89 6.89 -12.90 -19.92
C PRO A 89 8.30 -13.34 -19.51
N ALA A 90 8.82 -12.75 -18.43
CA ALA A 90 10.09 -13.13 -17.82
C ALA A 90 9.84 -13.75 -16.45
N VAL A 91 10.71 -14.68 -16.06
CA VAL A 91 10.72 -15.22 -14.70
C VAL A 91 11.01 -14.07 -13.74
N LEU A 92 10.08 -13.80 -12.83
CA LEU A 92 10.30 -12.82 -11.77
C LEU A 92 11.33 -13.39 -10.79
N PRO A 93 12.25 -12.56 -10.26
CA PRO A 93 13.16 -13.01 -9.21
C PRO A 93 12.35 -13.53 -8.03
N HIS A 94 12.76 -14.67 -7.46
CA HIS A 94 12.18 -15.18 -6.24
C HIS A 94 12.52 -14.22 -5.09
N LEU A 95 11.55 -13.39 -4.71
CA LEU A 95 11.65 -12.57 -3.51
C LEU A 95 11.35 -13.46 -2.31
N ALA A 96 12.39 -13.93 -1.62
CA ALA A 96 12.20 -14.59 -0.33
C ALA A 96 11.56 -13.55 0.64
N PRO A 97 10.44 -13.86 1.31
CA PRO A 97 9.67 -12.88 2.10
C PRO A 97 10.41 -12.20 3.26
N GLN A 98 11.68 -12.57 3.50
CA GLN A 98 12.51 -12.13 4.62
C GLN A 98 14.00 -12.07 4.27
N ALA A 99 14.36 -11.98 2.98
CA ALA A 99 15.76 -11.72 2.64
C ALA A 99 16.18 -10.38 3.25
N GLU A 100 17.28 -10.37 4.02
CA GLU A 100 17.90 -9.12 4.45
C GLU A 100 18.23 -8.30 3.19
N ILE A 101 17.75 -7.06 3.15
CA ILE A 101 18.08 -6.13 2.07
C ILE A 101 19.59 -5.87 2.17
N PRO A 102 20.39 -6.19 1.13
CA PRO A 102 21.81 -5.95 1.16
C PRO A 102 22.12 -4.48 1.49
N PRO A 103 23.16 -4.16 2.29
CA PRO A 103 23.46 -2.78 2.66
C PRO A 103 23.63 -1.83 1.47
N ALA A 104 24.13 -2.34 0.34
CA ALA A 104 24.27 -1.57 -0.89
C ALA A 104 22.91 -1.19 -1.51
N GLU A 105 21.93 -2.10 -1.48
CA GLU A 105 20.57 -1.84 -1.97
C GLU A 105 19.84 -0.86 -1.05
N LEU A 106 19.99 -1.01 0.27
CA LEU A 106 19.44 -0.06 1.25
C LEU A 106 20.03 1.34 1.06
N ALA A 107 21.35 1.44 0.83
CA ALA A 107 22.02 2.71 0.56
C ALA A 107 21.56 3.34 -0.77
N GLN A 108 21.31 2.52 -1.79
CA GLN A 108 20.74 2.98 -3.06
C GLN A 108 19.31 3.49 -2.88
N GLN A 109 18.47 2.75 -2.16
CA GLN A 109 17.11 3.15 -1.84
C GLN A 109 17.11 4.50 -1.11
N ARG A 110 17.91 4.62 -0.04
CA ARG A 110 18.07 5.87 0.71
C ARG A 110 18.47 7.03 -0.19
N ARG A 111 19.49 6.85 -1.05
CA ARG A 111 19.95 7.88 -1.98
C ARG A 111 18.83 8.33 -2.94
N LEU A 112 18.04 7.39 -3.45
CA LEU A 112 16.90 7.72 -4.31
C LEU A 112 15.83 8.51 -3.55
N SER A 113 15.55 8.16 -2.30
CA SER A 113 14.63 8.90 -1.44
C SER A 113 15.17 10.30 -1.11
N GLU A 114 16.46 10.45 -0.81
CA GLU A 114 17.11 11.76 -0.60
C GLU A 114 16.92 12.71 -1.79
N LEU A 115 17.07 12.21 -3.02
CA LEU A 115 16.85 13.01 -4.24
C LEU A 115 15.41 13.51 -4.39
N ARG A 116 14.44 12.84 -3.78
CA ARG A 116 13.03 13.25 -3.72
C ARG A 116 12.67 13.99 -2.44
N ASN A 117 13.67 14.34 -1.62
CA ASN A 117 13.48 14.86 -0.27
C ASN A 117 12.52 13.99 0.57
N PHE A 118 12.68 12.67 0.42
CA PHE A 118 11.87 11.64 1.05
C PHE A 118 10.36 11.77 0.79
N ASP A 119 10.01 12.28 -0.40
CA ASP A 119 8.64 12.50 -0.86
C ASP A 119 7.82 13.49 0.00
N PHE A 120 8.51 14.31 0.81
CA PHE A 120 7.99 15.57 1.34
C PHE A 120 8.08 16.64 0.25
N ASN A 121 7.07 16.66 -0.62
CA ASN A 121 7.10 17.43 -1.87
C ASN A 121 6.82 18.91 -1.66
N GLN A 122 5.98 19.26 -0.69
CA GLN A 122 5.72 20.64 -0.34
C GLN A 122 5.45 20.80 1.15
N VAL A 123 6.11 21.78 1.75
CA VAL A 123 5.82 22.29 3.10
C VAL A 123 5.67 23.80 2.99
N SER A 124 4.49 24.33 3.30
CA SER A 124 4.23 25.76 3.15
C SER A 124 3.19 26.30 4.13
N ARG A 125 3.21 27.62 4.29
CA ARG A 125 2.19 28.36 5.04
C ARG A 125 1.37 29.19 4.08
N LEU A 126 0.11 28.83 3.91
CA LEU A 126 -0.86 29.51 3.06
C LEU A 126 -1.41 30.78 3.73
N ARG A 127 -2.11 31.61 2.94
CA ARG A 127 -2.85 32.77 3.46
C ARG A 127 -3.85 32.33 4.53
N GLY A 128 -4.03 33.14 5.56
CA GLY A 128 -4.87 32.78 6.72
C GLY A 128 -4.19 31.89 7.76
N ASN A 129 -2.85 31.76 7.71
CA ASN A 129 -2.06 30.95 8.66
C ASN A 129 -2.38 29.45 8.59
N ILE A 130 -2.65 28.91 7.40
CA ILE A 130 -2.94 27.49 7.19
C ILE A 130 -1.66 26.78 6.76
N GLY A 131 -1.26 25.76 7.50
CA GLY A 131 -0.18 24.86 7.11
C GLY A 131 -0.61 23.93 5.98
N TYR A 132 0.29 23.67 5.05
CA TYR A 132 0.10 22.71 3.97
C TYR A 132 1.32 21.79 3.89
N LEU A 133 1.06 20.49 3.96
CA LEU A 133 2.04 19.42 3.84
C LEU A 133 1.59 18.48 2.73
N GLU A 134 2.40 18.30 1.68
CA GLU A 134 2.14 17.37 0.58
C GLU A 134 3.14 16.21 0.62
N LEU A 135 2.61 14.99 0.59
CA LEU A 135 3.39 13.76 0.64
C LEU A 135 3.02 12.89 -0.57
N PHE A 136 4.01 12.42 -1.34
CA PHE A 136 3.76 11.44 -2.41
C PHE A 136 4.02 9.99 -1.98
N SER A 137 4.69 9.81 -0.85
CA SER A 137 4.97 8.51 -0.23
C SER A 137 5.20 8.69 1.27
N PHE A 138 4.99 7.62 2.03
CA PHE A 138 5.39 7.47 3.42
C PHE A 138 6.77 6.81 3.46
N GLU A 139 7.85 7.57 3.27
CA GLU A 139 9.21 7.01 3.34
C GLU A 139 9.55 6.53 4.77
N PRO A 140 10.34 5.46 4.95
CA PRO A 140 10.67 4.92 6.27
C PRO A 140 11.31 5.98 7.21
N PRO A 141 10.92 6.06 8.50
CA PRO A 141 11.47 7.02 9.46
C PRO A 141 12.98 6.91 9.66
N GLU A 142 13.58 5.75 9.42
CA GLU A 142 15.04 5.56 9.48
C GLU A 142 15.78 6.45 8.47
N PHE A 143 15.10 6.85 7.40
CA PHE A 143 15.61 7.78 6.39
C PHE A 143 15.03 9.17 6.54
N ALA A 144 13.72 9.25 6.76
CA ALA A 144 12.93 10.47 6.59
C ALA A 144 12.48 11.12 7.91
N GLY A 145 12.83 10.54 9.06
CA GLY A 145 12.36 11.01 10.38
C GLY A 145 12.77 12.46 10.69
N GLU A 146 13.98 12.87 10.32
CA GLU A 146 14.45 14.25 10.48
C GLU A 146 13.68 15.23 9.57
N THR A 147 13.37 14.83 8.34
CA THR A 147 12.56 15.61 7.39
C THR A 147 11.13 15.79 7.91
N ALA A 148 10.54 14.73 8.46
CA ALA A 148 9.24 14.79 9.11
C ALA A 148 9.25 15.76 10.30
N ALA A 149 10.28 15.69 11.16
CA ALA A 149 10.44 16.60 12.29
C ALA A 149 10.58 18.06 11.83
N ALA A 150 11.39 18.32 10.80
CA ALA A 150 11.57 19.66 10.24
C ALA A 150 10.26 20.22 9.66
N ALA A 151 9.50 19.40 8.93
CA ALA A 151 8.20 19.79 8.38
C ALA A 151 7.20 20.13 9.50
N MET A 152 7.08 19.27 10.52
CA MET A 152 6.18 19.52 11.65
C MET A 152 6.61 20.71 12.49
N GLN A 153 7.92 20.93 12.67
CA GLN A 153 8.47 22.12 13.32
C GLN A 153 8.14 23.40 12.56
N PHE A 154 8.26 23.40 11.23
CA PHE A 154 7.93 24.55 10.38
C PHE A 154 6.43 24.90 10.47
N LEU A 155 5.57 23.87 10.52
CA LEU A 155 4.12 24.02 10.54
C LEU A 155 3.54 24.26 11.93
N ALA A 156 4.34 24.11 13.00
CA ALA A 156 3.90 24.09 14.39
C ALA A 156 3.00 25.26 14.82
N HIS A 157 3.26 26.45 14.28
CA HIS A 157 2.56 27.69 14.66
C HIS A 157 1.43 28.10 13.69
N THR A 158 1.09 27.25 12.73
CA THR A 158 -0.09 27.44 11.88
C THR A 158 -1.38 27.24 12.71
N SER A 159 -2.50 27.78 12.22
CA SER A 159 -3.81 27.75 12.89
C SER A 159 -4.65 26.53 12.49
N ALA A 160 -4.39 25.97 11.30
CA ALA A 160 -4.97 24.74 10.79
C ALA A 160 -3.96 24.07 9.85
N LEU A 161 -4.04 22.75 9.69
CA LEU A 161 -3.13 21.98 8.84
C LEU A 161 -3.93 21.22 7.77
N ILE A 162 -3.45 21.30 6.53
CA ILE A 162 -3.88 20.46 5.41
C ILE A 162 -2.74 19.48 5.12
N ILE A 163 -3.06 18.19 5.10
CA ILE A 163 -2.16 17.12 4.66
C ILE A 163 -2.69 16.59 3.34
N ASP A 164 -1.95 16.78 2.26
CA ASP A 164 -2.34 16.38 0.92
C ASP A 164 -1.74 15.03 0.55
N LEU A 165 -2.63 14.05 0.36
CA LEU A 165 -2.31 12.67 -0.02
C LEU A 165 -2.92 12.30 -1.38
N ARG A 166 -3.39 13.28 -2.17
CA ARG A 166 -4.10 13.02 -3.44
C ARG A 166 -3.26 12.25 -4.46
N HIS A 167 -1.93 12.39 -4.38
CA HIS A 167 -0.95 11.69 -5.21
C HIS A 167 -0.10 10.68 -4.40
N ASN A 168 -0.50 10.36 -3.17
CA ASN A 168 0.26 9.48 -2.29
C ASN A 168 -0.08 8.01 -2.49
N ARG A 169 0.89 7.19 -2.87
CA ARG A 169 0.66 5.78 -3.20
C ARG A 169 1.02 4.80 -2.06
N GLY A 170 1.16 5.32 -0.84
CA GLY A 170 1.42 4.53 0.36
C GLY A 170 2.87 4.62 0.80
N GLY A 171 3.43 3.49 1.25
CA GLY A 171 4.78 3.43 1.81
C GLY A 171 4.81 2.73 3.17
N SER A 172 5.64 3.24 4.07
CA SER A 172 5.93 2.65 5.37
C SER A 172 4.87 2.93 6.42
N ALA A 173 4.33 1.87 7.01
CA ALA A 173 3.46 1.93 8.18
C ALA A 173 4.14 2.57 9.41
N SER A 174 5.47 2.50 9.54
CA SER A 174 6.17 3.17 10.65
C SER A 174 6.17 4.69 10.51
N MET A 175 6.19 5.23 9.28
CA MET A 175 6.02 6.67 9.05
C MET A 175 4.57 7.11 9.27
N VAL A 176 3.59 6.26 8.92
CA VAL A 176 2.18 6.48 9.31
C VAL A 176 2.07 6.64 10.82
N ALA A 177 2.67 5.73 11.60
CA ALA A 177 2.67 5.81 13.06
C ALA A 177 3.36 7.08 13.58
N LEU A 178 4.52 7.44 13.02
CA LEU A 178 5.26 8.65 13.40
C LEU A 178 4.44 9.93 13.14
N LEU A 179 3.94 10.13 11.92
CA LEU A 179 3.14 11.31 11.58
C LEU A 179 1.82 11.37 12.34
N THR A 180 1.16 10.23 12.55
CA THR A 180 -0.04 10.15 13.38
C THR A 180 0.26 10.58 14.82
N SER A 181 1.44 10.24 15.34
CA SER A 181 1.87 10.65 16.67
C SER A 181 2.03 12.17 16.79
N TYR A 182 2.54 12.88 15.78
CA TYR A 182 2.58 14.34 15.85
C TYR A 182 1.19 14.98 16.00
N LEU A 183 0.12 14.29 15.60
CA LEU A 183 -1.24 14.81 15.63
C LEU A 183 -2.02 14.41 16.90
N LEU A 184 -1.46 13.56 17.75
CA LEU A 184 -2.15 13.00 18.91
C LEU A 184 -1.36 13.24 20.21
N PRO A 185 -2.01 13.28 21.38
CA PRO A 185 -1.31 13.33 22.67
C PRO A 185 -0.32 12.16 22.82
N ALA A 186 0.73 12.37 23.61
CA ALA A 186 1.73 11.32 23.89
C ALA A 186 1.15 10.14 24.68
N TYR A 187 0.13 10.40 25.52
CA TYR A 187 -0.50 9.41 26.37
C TYR A 187 -2.03 9.57 26.37
N PRO A 188 -2.78 8.46 26.45
CA PRO A 188 -2.29 7.08 26.35
C PRO A 188 -1.80 6.75 24.93
N ALA A 189 -0.92 5.76 24.79
CA ALA A 189 -0.56 5.24 23.48
C ALA A 189 -1.80 4.60 22.84
N LEU A 190 -2.08 4.97 21.58
CA LEU A 190 -3.24 4.50 20.84
C LEU A 190 -2.81 3.42 19.84
N HIS A 191 -3.57 2.33 19.81
CA HIS A 191 -3.43 1.30 18.80
C HIS A 191 -3.92 1.84 17.46
N LEU A 192 -3.16 1.59 16.39
CA LEU A 192 -3.48 2.06 15.05
C LEU A 192 -3.98 0.92 14.16
N THR A 193 -3.16 -0.13 14.00
CA THR A 193 -3.51 -1.25 13.11
C THR A 193 -2.87 -2.57 13.55
N ASN A 194 -3.46 -3.67 13.09
CA ASN A 194 -2.89 -5.02 13.15
C ASN A 194 -2.69 -5.53 11.73
N LEU A 195 -1.46 -5.89 11.38
CA LEU A 195 -1.14 -6.66 10.18
C LEU A 195 -1.06 -8.13 10.56
N CYS A 196 -1.94 -8.94 9.99
CA CYS A 196 -2.06 -10.36 10.29
C CYS A 196 -1.58 -11.20 9.10
N TRP A 197 -0.73 -12.19 9.38
CA TRP A 197 -0.33 -13.23 8.44
C TRP A 197 -0.81 -14.57 9.00
N PRO A 198 -2.04 -15.02 8.68
CA PRO A 198 -2.67 -16.17 9.31
C PRO A 198 -1.83 -17.45 9.22
N LYS A 199 -1.26 -17.73 8.04
CA LYS A 199 -0.42 -18.92 7.81
C LYS A 199 0.86 -18.94 8.64
N ALA A 200 1.41 -17.78 8.96
CA ALA A 200 2.61 -17.63 9.78
C ALA A 200 2.28 -17.47 11.27
N ASP A 201 1.00 -17.52 11.66
CA ASP A 201 0.51 -17.19 13.00
C ASP A 201 1.14 -15.91 13.57
N ARG A 202 1.31 -14.91 12.69
CA ARG A 202 2.04 -13.69 13.00
C ARG A 202 1.08 -12.51 12.96
N THR A 203 1.06 -11.74 14.05
CA THR A 203 0.41 -10.43 14.10
C THR A 203 1.44 -9.36 14.43
N GLN A 204 1.50 -8.32 13.62
CA GLN A 204 2.31 -7.14 13.88
C GLN A 204 1.39 -5.96 14.18
N GLN A 205 1.63 -5.31 15.30
CA GLN A 205 0.83 -4.18 15.74
C GLN A 205 1.55 -2.86 15.48
N SER A 206 0.78 -1.83 15.16
CA SER A 206 1.24 -0.44 15.06
C SER A 206 0.57 0.40 16.14
N TRP A 207 1.35 1.28 16.78
CA TRP A 207 0.93 2.12 17.90
C TRP A 207 1.50 3.53 17.76
N THR A 208 0.83 4.53 18.34
CA THR A 208 1.39 5.89 18.46
C THR A 208 2.62 5.89 19.38
N LEU A 209 3.58 6.75 19.06
CA LEU A 209 4.82 6.91 19.80
C LEU A 209 4.66 7.88 20.98
N PRO A 210 5.22 7.56 22.16
CA PRO A 210 5.20 8.46 23.32
C PRO A 210 6.10 9.69 23.10
N TYR A 211 7.11 9.58 22.26
CA TYR A 211 8.05 10.66 21.91
C TYR A 211 8.12 10.86 20.40
N VAL A 212 8.19 12.12 19.99
CA VAL A 212 8.48 12.56 18.61
C VAL A 212 9.49 13.72 18.70
N ASN A 213 10.30 13.90 17.65
CA ASN A 213 11.26 15.00 17.61
C ASN A 213 10.55 16.30 17.21
N GLY A 214 10.57 17.33 18.06
CA GLY A 214 9.87 18.59 17.80
C GLY A 214 8.43 18.62 18.33
N PRO A 215 7.67 19.69 18.03
CA PRO A 215 6.37 19.94 18.62
C PRO A 215 5.27 19.06 18.04
N ARG A 216 4.35 18.60 18.90
CA ARG A 216 3.10 18.00 18.46
C ARG A 216 2.12 19.08 18.00
N TYR A 217 1.37 18.79 16.93
CA TYR A 217 0.35 19.65 16.36
C TYR A 217 -1.02 19.30 16.96
N LEU A 218 -1.21 19.71 18.21
CA LEU A 218 -2.40 19.44 19.01
C LEU A 218 -3.42 20.59 18.92
N ASP A 219 -4.67 20.29 19.27
CA ASP A 219 -5.77 21.27 19.50
C ASP A 219 -6.09 22.20 18.32
N LYS A 220 -5.71 21.79 17.11
CA LYS A 220 -5.89 22.55 15.86
C LYS A 220 -6.55 21.70 14.79
N PRO A 221 -7.41 22.29 13.93
CA PRO A 221 -8.04 21.58 12.83
C PRO A 221 -7.00 20.95 11.90
N VAL A 222 -7.25 19.70 11.52
CA VAL A 222 -6.47 18.96 10.52
C VAL A 222 -7.43 18.47 9.45
N TYR A 223 -7.06 18.69 8.19
CA TYR A 223 -7.76 18.21 7.02
C TYR A 223 -6.81 17.30 6.24
N VAL A 224 -7.31 16.15 5.78
CA VAL A 224 -6.55 15.24 4.93
C VAL A 224 -7.23 15.20 3.57
N LEU A 225 -6.49 15.57 2.52
CA LEU A 225 -6.97 15.48 1.15
C LEU A 225 -6.63 14.11 0.58
N ILE A 226 -7.62 13.42 0.05
CA ILE A 226 -7.48 12.12 -0.62
C ILE A 226 -7.94 12.22 -2.07
N GLY A 227 -7.51 11.28 -2.90
CA GLY A 227 -7.89 11.21 -4.30
C GLY A 227 -7.77 9.79 -4.86
N PRO A 228 -8.03 9.59 -6.17
CA PRO A 228 -8.01 8.26 -6.79
C PRO A 228 -6.66 7.53 -6.73
N GLU A 229 -5.55 8.24 -6.49
CA GLU A 229 -4.22 7.64 -6.34
C GLU A 229 -3.86 7.33 -4.88
N THR A 230 -4.65 7.80 -3.91
CA THR A 230 -4.42 7.54 -2.48
C THR A 230 -4.51 6.04 -2.22
N PHE A 231 -3.40 5.43 -1.81
CA PHE A 231 -3.31 3.96 -1.69
C PHE A 231 -2.49 3.50 -0.49
N SER A 232 -2.81 2.31 0.04
CA SER A 232 -2.03 1.59 1.05
C SER A 232 -1.81 2.41 2.33
N ALA A 233 -0.57 2.65 2.78
CA ALA A 233 -0.28 3.40 3.99
C ALA A 233 -0.91 4.81 4.02
N ALA A 234 -1.19 5.42 2.85
CA ALA A 234 -1.91 6.69 2.78
C ALA A 234 -3.39 6.55 3.15
N GLU A 235 -4.03 5.47 2.71
CA GLU A 235 -5.38 5.10 3.13
C GLU A 235 -5.41 4.79 4.63
N GLU A 236 -4.41 4.05 5.13
CA GLU A 236 -4.27 3.77 6.56
C GLU A 236 -4.16 5.05 7.39
N PHE A 237 -3.29 5.98 6.99
CA PHE A 237 -3.12 7.26 7.70
C PHE A 237 -4.42 8.07 7.73
N ALA A 238 -5.09 8.21 6.58
CA ALA A 238 -6.38 8.91 6.49
C ALA A 238 -7.45 8.22 7.35
N TYR A 239 -7.56 6.89 7.27
CA TYR A 239 -8.52 6.10 8.03
C TYR A 239 -8.27 6.18 9.53
N ASN A 240 -7.02 6.05 9.99
CA ASN A 240 -6.66 6.17 11.40
C ASN A 240 -7.11 7.52 11.98
N LEU A 241 -6.82 8.62 11.27
CA LEU A 241 -7.22 9.96 11.73
C LEU A 241 -8.73 10.19 11.66
N GLN A 242 -9.43 9.58 10.69
CA GLN A 242 -10.89 9.60 10.62
C GLN A 242 -11.52 8.85 11.79
N ALA A 243 -11.09 7.60 12.03
CA ALA A 243 -11.59 6.73 13.09
C ALA A 243 -11.35 7.32 14.48
N LEU A 244 -10.19 7.95 14.68
CA LEU A 244 -9.84 8.68 15.91
C LEU A 244 -10.50 10.06 16.03
N ARG A 245 -11.31 10.47 15.03
CA ARG A 245 -11.95 11.81 14.94
C ARG A 245 -10.95 12.95 15.06
N ARG A 246 -9.71 12.73 14.59
CA ARG A 246 -8.63 13.72 14.65
C ARG A 246 -8.62 14.64 13.43
N ALA A 247 -9.03 14.15 12.26
CA ALA A 247 -9.03 14.94 11.03
C ALA A 247 -10.34 14.81 10.26
N VAL A 248 -10.63 15.82 9.44
CA VAL A 248 -11.68 15.77 8.43
C VAL A 248 -11.06 15.29 7.11
N ILE A 249 -11.62 14.23 6.55
CA ILE A 249 -11.19 13.69 5.26
C ILE A 249 -11.98 14.37 4.14
N VAL A 250 -11.29 14.80 3.08
CA VAL A 250 -11.88 15.52 1.96
C VAL A 250 -11.36 14.92 0.65
N GLY A 251 -12.25 14.46 -0.23
CA GLY A 251 -11.90 13.92 -1.55
C GLY A 251 -12.87 12.87 -2.03
#